data_AF-A0A2P4Y6N3-F1
#
_entry.id   AF-A0A2P4Y6N3-F1
#
_cell.length_a   1.000
_cell.length_b   1.000
_cell.length_c   1.000
_cell.angle_alpha   90.00
_cell.angle_beta   90.00
_cell.angle_gamma   90.00
#
_symmetry.space_group_name_H-M   'P 1'
#
loop_
_entity.id
_entity.type
_entity.pdbx_description
1 polymer ?
#
loop_
_entity_poly.entity_id
_entity_poly.type
_entity_poly.pdbx_seq_one_letter_code
_entity_poly.pdbx_strand_id
1 'polypeptide(L)'
;MEAQARALEEEVRQLCEQEQSKQTALLKQRLYSRVGQFLMGSLDMRHWWCNYSPLMVFMMRVLELYPSSESVCVFYKRMEQQIGACRKCVDIYHSSMPSVHVELEFEFTPESIKAFFIKLQGLDADRVQRQLTDKSMGLATALHETSETVALTLYEVLSQRRLLSDFRIVRVLSRWASSRFSDVEVNRSLENLRGCAGLYQLMVSPDPAVREWAKQMVTHFGKIQLTGDYGEDRYFLDVMEEWMYILENEAFNQSMLSLDLRTTEDLQDFLEPMNCVRTPTKQILWSALDHIMQQMDVHSLETMLDSFDTIPDIVFNYLQEADPSGDQAITLVVSKCFAVLLRCLGHRFWNHCVNSPNIVLDVVMQHCRLPSWRVYVTKQFIELLPPLLMAIRPPQVSSQAANQEKLNFYLKTRCDILRFLIVEDLHPKHYDAIAIIALS
;
A
#
# COMPACT_ATOMS: atom_id res chain seq x y z
N MET A 1 -0.79 -30.58 30.19
CA MET A 1 -0.37 -29.87 28.97
C MET A 1 0.09 -28.45 29.27
N GLU A 2 -0.75 -27.58 29.83
CA GLU A 2 -0.33 -26.20 30.16
C GLU A 2 0.86 -26.11 31.13
N ALA A 3 0.89 -26.90 32.20
CA ALA A 3 2.04 -26.93 33.12
C ALA A 3 3.33 -27.40 32.43
N GLN A 4 3.22 -28.29 31.44
CA GLN A 4 4.36 -28.75 30.65
C GLN A 4 4.83 -27.69 29.66
N ALA A 5 3.89 -26.95 29.03
CA ALA A 5 4.21 -25.82 28.17
C ALA A 5 4.99 -24.75 28.95
N ARG A 6 4.48 -24.32 30.11
CA ARG A 6 5.16 -23.32 30.96
C ARG A 6 6.54 -23.77 31.42
N ALA A 7 6.71 -25.05 31.75
CA ALA A 7 8.01 -25.59 32.12
C ALA A 7 9.01 -25.54 30.95
N LEU A 8 8.56 -25.84 29.72
CA LEU A 8 9.38 -25.72 28.52
C LEU A 8 9.70 -24.27 28.18
N GLU A 9 8.73 -23.36 28.31
CA GLU A 9 8.93 -21.92 28.06
C GLU A 9 9.96 -21.34 29.02
N GLU A 10 9.88 -21.70 30.30
CA GLU A 10 10.86 -21.30 31.31
C GLU A 10 12.24 -21.88 31.02
N GLU A 11 12.33 -23.13 30.55
CA GLU A 11 13.60 -23.74 30.16
C GLU A 11 14.21 -23.06 28.91
N VAL A 12 13.38 -22.68 27.92
CA VAL A 12 13.80 -21.87 26.77
C VAL A 12 14.38 -20.55 27.26
N ARG A 13 13.65 -19.82 28.11
CA ARG A 13 14.07 -18.52 28.66
C ARG A 13 15.43 -18.64 29.37
N GLN A 14 15.57 -19.62 30.26
CA GLN A 14 16.81 -19.85 31.01
C GLN A 14 18.00 -20.20 30.10
N LEU A 15 17.79 -20.99 29.04
CA LEU A 15 18.87 -21.36 28.12
C LEU A 15 19.24 -20.26 27.13
N CYS A 16 18.31 -19.35 26.81
CA CYS A 16 18.59 -18.16 26.00
C CYS A 16 19.38 -17.11 26.79
N GLU A 17 19.20 -17.01 28.10
CA GLU A 17 19.94 -16.09 28.99
C GLU A 17 21.36 -16.58 29.35
N GLN A 18 21.69 -17.85 29.10
CA GLN A 18 23.00 -18.42 29.42
C GLN A 18 24.08 -18.05 28.39
N GLU A 19 25.31 -17.86 28.87
CA GLU A 19 26.48 -17.68 28.00
C GLU A 19 26.63 -18.83 27.00
N GLN A 20 26.99 -18.48 25.77
CA GLN A 20 27.11 -19.43 24.68
C GLN A 20 28.33 -20.33 24.88
N SER A 21 28.07 -21.60 25.18
CA SER A 21 29.10 -22.62 25.34
C SER A 21 28.73 -23.88 24.55
N LYS A 22 29.69 -24.78 24.33
CA LYS A 22 29.41 -26.10 23.73
C LYS A 22 28.35 -26.89 24.53
N GLN A 23 28.31 -26.70 25.84
CA GLN A 23 27.32 -27.32 26.70
C GLN A 23 25.94 -26.70 26.51
N THR A 24 25.84 -25.37 26.45
CA THR A 24 24.60 -24.63 26.18
C THR A 24 24.01 -25.02 24.81
N ALA A 25 24.86 -25.15 23.78
CA ALA A 25 24.43 -25.59 22.45
C ALA A 25 23.85 -27.01 22.46
N LEU A 26 24.48 -27.96 23.17
CA LEU A 26 23.96 -29.32 23.33
C LEU A 26 22.62 -29.36 24.10
N LEU A 27 22.46 -28.50 25.10
CA LEU A 27 21.20 -28.37 25.85
C LEU A 27 20.09 -27.81 24.94
N LYS A 28 20.36 -26.76 24.16
CA LYS A 28 19.42 -26.23 23.15
C LYS A 28 19.02 -27.30 22.14
N GLN A 29 19.97 -28.10 21.64
CA GLN A 29 19.69 -29.19 20.71
C GLN A 29 18.73 -30.25 21.30
N ARG A 30 18.93 -30.65 22.56
CA ARG A 30 18.02 -31.56 23.26
C ARG A 30 16.65 -30.91 23.50
N LEU A 31 16.63 -29.61 23.80
CA LEU A 31 15.40 -28.87 24.02
C LEU A 31 14.56 -28.77 22.73
N TYR A 32 15.16 -28.55 21.55
CA TYR A 32 14.42 -28.59 20.28
C TYR A 32 13.67 -29.90 20.08
N SER A 33 14.28 -31.03 20.45
CA SER A 33 13.63 -32.33 20.35
C SER A 33 12.43 -32.46 21.30
N ARG A 34 12.57 -31.98 22.55
CA ARG A 34 11.49 -32.01 23.55
C ARG A 34 10.35 -31.06 23.23
N VAL A 35 10.66 -29.84 22.79
CA VAL A 35 9.66 -28.85 22.36
C VAL A 35 8.95 -29.36 21.10
N GLY A 36 9.69 -29.89 20.12
CA GLY A 36 9.11 -30.51 18.92
C GLY A 36 8.17 -31.67 19.26
N GLN A 37 8.56 -32.57 20.17
CA GLN A 37 7.69 -33.66 20.64
C GLN A 37 6.43 -33.14 21.34
N PHE A 38 6.56 -32.10 22.17
CA PHE A 38 5.44 -31.47 22.84
C PHE A 38 4.45 -30.86 21.84
N LEU A 39 4.93 -30.05 20.89
CA LEU A 39 4.10 -29.40 19.89
C LEU A 39 3.43 -30.44 18.96
N MET A 40 4.17 -31.47 18.54
CA MET A 40 3.63 -32.53 17.69
C MET A 40 2.68 -33.49 18.42
N GLY A 41 2.73 -33.53 19.76
CA GLY A 41 1.86 -34.34 20.60
C GLY A 41 0.69 -33.57 21.24
N SER A 42 0.56 -32.26 20.98
CA SER A 42 -0.50 -31.45 21.58
C SER A 42 -1.89 -31.86 21.07
N LEU A 43 -2.94 -31.69 21.89
CA LEU A 43 -4.31 -31.98 21.44
C LEU A 43 -4.85 -30.86 20.52
N ASP A 44 -4.54 -29.61 20.85
CA ASP A 44 -4.77 -28.46 19.97
C ASP A 44 -3.56 -28.27 19.05
N MET A 45 -3.57 -29.02 17.96
CA MET A 45 -2.52 -29.00 16.94
C MET A 45 -2.68 -27.88 15.90
N ARG A 46 -3.65 -26.97 16.10
CA ARG A 46 -4.06 -25.99 15.08
C ARG A 46 -3.64 -24.56 15.40
N HIS A 47 -3.24 -24.27 16.64
CA HIS A 47 -2.97 -22.92 17.10
C HIS A 47 -1.69 -22.81 17.95
N TRP A 48 -0.59 -23.43 17.53
CA TRP A 48 0.69 -23.35 18.25
C TRP A 48 1.18 -21.91 18.41
N TRP A 49 1.04 -21.06 17.38
CA TRP A 49 1.41 -19.64 17.49
C TRP A 49 0.56 -18.89 18.51
N CYS A 50 -0.74 -19.18 18.62
CA CYS A 50 -1.61 -18.52 19.60
C CYS A 50 -1.34 -19.00 21.03
N ASN A 51 -1.15 -20.31 21.21
CA ASN A 51 -1.15 -20.94 22.53
C ASN A 51 0.26 -21.11 23.11
N TYR A 52 1.28 -21.18 22.24
CA TYR A 52 2.66 -21.54 22.58
C TYR A 52 3.67 -20.67 21.80
N SER A 53 3.38 -19.37 21.64
CA SER A 53 4.21 -18.43 20.87
C SER A 53 5.71 -18.49 21.23
N PRO A 54 6.13 -18.44 22.51
CA PRO A 54 7.55 -18.49 22.85
C PRO A 54 8.25 -19.77 22.38
N LEU A 55 7.55 -20.90 22.45
CA LEU A 55 8.05 -22.18 21.94
C LEU A 55 8.16 -22.19 20.42
N MET A 56 7.22 -21.55 19.72
CA MET A 56 7.27 -21.42 18.25
C MET A 56 8.40 -20.50 17.78
N VAL A 57 8.64 -19.39 18.48
CA VAL A 57 9.79 -18.50 18.25
C VAL A 57 11.10 -19.26 18.38
N PHE A 58 11.26 -20.00 19.48
CA PHE A 58 12.43 -20.86 19.68
C PHE A 58 12.57 -21.90 18.56
N MET A 59 11.49 -22.59 18.21
CA MET A 59 11.50 -23.64 17.18
C MET A 59 11.70 -23.10 15.76
N MET A 60 11.47 -21.82 15.48
CA MET A 60 11.63 -21.26 14.13
C MET A 60 13.04 -21.49 13.56
N ARG A 61 14.05 -21.50 14.44
CA ARG A 61 15.46 -21.71 14.07
C ARG A 61 15.71 -23.08 13.41
N VAL A 62 14.94 -24.11 13.75
CA VAL A 62 15.11 -25.45 13.16
C VAL A 62 14.81 -25.47 11.66
N LEU A 63 14.13 -24.44 11.14
CA LEU A 63 13.85 -24.28 9.71
C LEU A 63 15.14 -24.08 8.88
N GLU A 64 16.26 -23.74 9.51
CA GLU A 64 17.58 -23.80 8.87
C GLU A 64 17.88 -25.21 8.30
N LEU A 65 17.35 -26.27 8.91
CA LEU A 65 17.57 -27.65 8.47
C LEU A 65 16.58 -28.13 7.40
N TYR A 66 15.61 -27.30 6.99
CA TYR A 66 14.67 -27.64 5.92
C TYR A 66 15.32 -27.51 4.53
N PRO A 67 15.08 -28.40 3.55
CA PRO A 67 14.26 -29.63 3.60
C PRO A 67 15.07 -30.89 3.98
N SER A 68 16.33 -30.75 4.40
CA SER A 68 17.26 -31.86 4.61
C SER A 68 16.86 -32.82 5.72
N SER A 69 16.10 -32.37 6.72
CA SER A 69 15.61 -33.21 7.82
C SER A 69 14.11 -33.53 7.67
N GLU A 70 13.76 -34.82 7.68
CA GLU A 70 12.37 -35.29 7.55
C GLU A 70 11.48 -34.81 8.71
N SER A 71 12.00 -34.81 9.94
CA SER A 71 11.25 -34.33 11.10
C SER A 71 10.94 -32.83 11.00
N VAL A 72 11.88 -32.04 10.48
CA VAL A 72 11.69 -30.62 10.21
C VAL A 72 10.71 -30.39 9.07
N CYS A 73 10.73 -31.24 8.04
CA CYS A 73 9.72 -31.19 6.96
C CYS A 73 8.30 -31.42 7.48
N VAL A 74 8.10 -32.39 8.37
CA VAL A 74 6.80 -32.66 9.00
C VAL A 74 6.38 -31.48 9.89
N PHE A 75 7.32 -30.95 10.70
CA PHE A 75 7.08 -29.78 11.54
C PHE A 75 6.67 -28.55 10.70
N TYR A 76 7.43 -28.22 9.65
CA TYR A 76 7.15 -27.09 8.76
C TYR A 76 5.78 -27.22 8.09
N LYS A 77 5.43 -28.40 7.55
CA LYS A 77 4.11 -28.63 6.96
C LYS A 77 2.99 -28.40 7.97
N ARG A 78 3.19 -28.77 9.23
CA ARG A 78 2.20 -28.55 10.28
C ARG A 78 2.11 -27.08 10.70
N MET A 79 3.23 -26.37 10.76
CA MET A 79 3.26 -24.94 10.99
C MET A 79 2.54 -24.17 9.88
N GLU A 80 2.82 -24.50 8.62
CA GLU A 80 2.16 -23.93 7.44
C GLU A 80 0.63 -24.05 7.50
N GLN A 81 0.11 -25.22 7.91
CA GLN A 81 -1.34 -25.44 8.02
C GLN A 81 -2.01 -24.48 9.01
N GLN A 82 -1.30 -24.07 10.08
CA GLN A 82 -1.82 -23.20 11.12
C GLN A 82 -1.85 -21.75 10.66
N ILE A 83 -0.77 -21.31 10.01
CA ILE A 83 -0.68 -19.99 9.38
C ILE A 83 -1.76 -19.85 8.30
N GLY A 84 -2.02 -20.92 7.54
CA GLY A 84 -3.09 -20.97 6.54
C GLY A 84 -4.52 -21.09 7.09
N ALA A 85 -4.72 -21.21 8.41
CA ALA A 85 -6.05 -21.40 9.01
C ALA A 85 -6.43 -20.37 10.09
N CYS A 86 -5.48 -19.59 10.62
CA CYS A 86 -5.75 -18.66 11.72
C CYS A 86 -5.06 -17.31 11.56
N ARG A 87 -5.86 -16.23 11.50
CA ARG A 87 -5.37 -14.84 11.46
C ARG A 87 -4.43 -14.48 12.60
N LYS A 88 -4.78 -14.84 13.84
CA LYS A 88 -3.91 -14.61 15.00
C LYS A 88 -2.57 -15.36 14.89
N CYS A 89 -2.55 -16.55 14.29
CA CYS A 89 -1.29 -17.26 14.06
C CYS A 89 -0.40 -16.52 13.05
N VAL A 90 -0.99 -15.96 11.97
CA VAL A 90 -0.28 -15.09 11.01
C VAL A 90 0.30 -13.88 11.74
N ASP A 91 -0.53 -13.16 12.50
CA ASP A 91 -0.12 -11.92 13.17
C ASP A 91 1.02 -12.18 14.17
N ILE A 92 0.93 -13.24 14.97
CA ILE A 92 1.98 -13.61 15.95
C ILE A 92 3.24 -14.10 15.23
N TYR A 93 3.11 -14.88 14.16
CA TYR A 93 4.26 -15.34 13.36
C TYR A 93 5.10 -14.16 12.86
N HIS A 94 4.48 -13.19 12.19
CA HIS A 94 5.21 -12.05 11.64
C HIS A 94 5.69 -11.06 12.71
N SER A 95 4.89 -10.78 13.74
CA SER A 95 5.31 -9.89 14.83
C SER A 95 6.45 -10.48 15.67
N SER A 96 6.72 -11.79 15.59
CA SER A 96 7.84 -12.42 16.27
C SER A 96 9.19 -12.25 15.58
N MET A 97 9.23 -11.86 14.29
CA MET A 97 10.47 -11.78 13.51
C MET A 97 11.52 -10.83 14.12
N PRO A 98 11.18 -9.62 14.59
CA PRO A 98 12.15 -8.75 15.24
C PRO A 98 12.77 -9.37 16.49
N SER A 99 11.97 -10.11 17.27
CA SER A 99 12.48 -10.82 18.46
C SER A 99 13.44 -11.94 18.07
N VAL A 100 13.10 -12.71 17.03
CA VAL A 100 14.00 -13.75 16.48
C VAL A 100 15.31 -13.12 16.00
N HIS A 101 15.26 -11.98 15.31
CA HIS A 101 16.45 -11.30 14.82
C HIS A 101 17.40 -10.94 15.97
N VAL A 102 16.89 -10.23 16.97
CA VAL A 102 17.66 -9.83 18.17
C VAL A 102 18.26 -11.05 18.88
N GLU A 103 17.51 -12.14 19.04
CA GLU A 103 18.05 -13.33 19.67
C GLU A 103 19.19 -13.99 18.88
N LEU A 104 19.14 -13.93 17.54
CA LEU A 104 20.16 -14.51 16.68
C LEU A 104 21.45 -13.67 16.66
N GLU A 105 21.36 -12.34 16.85
CA GLU A 105 22.52 -11.44 16.91
C GLU A 105 23.51 -11.79 18.03
N PHE A 106 23.02 -12.39 19.12
CA PHE A 106 23.88 -12.86 20.21
C PHE A 106 24.65 -14.14 19.88
N GLU A 107 24.21 -14.89 18.86
CA GLU A 107 24.69 -16.26 18.60
C GLU A 107 25.36 -16.45 17.24
N PHE A 108 25.04 -15.59 16.26
CA PHE A 108 25.41 -15.78 14.87
C PHE A 108 25.95 -14.51 14.22
N THR A 109 26.68 -14.69 13.12
CA THR A 109 27.15 -13.58 12.29
C THR A 109 26.00 -12.93 11.53
N PRO A 110 26.06 -11.61 11.23
CA PRO A 110 25.05 -10.93 10.42
C PRO A 110 24.77 -11.63 9.09
N GLU A 111 25.79 -12.19 8.43
CA GLU A 111 25.65 -12.92 7.17
C GLU A 111 24.83 -14.21 7.32
N SER A 112 25.02 -14.92 8.43
CA SER A 112 24.25 -16.15 8.74
C SER A 112 22.80 -15.83 9.08
N ILE A 113 22.57 -14.75 9.81
CA ILE A 113 21.23 -14.25 10.16
C ILE A 113 20.47 -13.88 8.89
N LYS A 114 21.11 -13.09 8.01
CA LYS A 114 20.57 -12.72 6.70
C LYS A 114 20.24 -13.94 5.84
N ALA A 115 21.15 -14.92 5.76
CA ALA A 115 20.89 -16.15 5.01
C ALA A 115 19.67 -16.93 5.55
N PHE A 116 19.48 -16.95 6.87
CA PHE A 116 18.32 -17.56 7.51
C PHE A 116 17.02 -16.82 7.16
N PHE A 117 16.97 -15.50 7.25
CA PHE A 117 15.77 -14.72 6.92
C PHE A 117 15.42 -14.72 5.43
N ILE A 118 16.41 -14.71 4.54
CA ILE A 118 16.19 -14.93 3.09
C ILE A 118 15.56 -16.31 2.84
N LYS A 119 16.05 -17.36 3.54
CA LYS A 119 15.48 -18.70 3.44
C LYS A 119 14.04 -18.72 3.96
N LEU A 120 13.75 -18.08 5.09
CA LEU A 120 12.41 -18.00 5.66
C LEU A 120 11.44 -17.27 4.72
N GLN A 121 11.87 -16.15 4.14
CA GLN A 121 11.13 -15.43 3.10
C GLN A 121 10.86 -16.32 1.89
N GLY A 122 11.83 -17.14 1.46
CA GLY A 122 11.64 -18.14 0.41
C GLY A 122 10.56 -19.17 0.76
N LEU A 123 10.57 -19.70 1.99
CA LEU A 123 9.56 -20.65 2.46
C LEU A 123 8.16 -20.02 2.52
N ASP A 124 8.05 -18.77 2.95
CA ASP A 124 6.79 -18.03 2.96
C ASP A 124 6.28 -17.79 1.53
N ALA A 125 7.17 -17.41 0.60
CA ALA A 125 6.82 -17.23 -0.80
C ALA A 125 6.33 -18.52 -1.47
N ASP A 126 7.01 -19.64 -1.22
CA ASP A 126 6.61 -20.96 -1.72
C ASP A 126 5.27 -21.41 -1.12
N ARG A 127 5.01 -21.13 0.16
CA ARG A 127 3.71 -21.38 0.80
C ARG A 127 2.61 -20.56 0.12
N VAL A 128 2.78 -19.24 0.01
CA VAL A 128 1.79 -18.35 -0.60
C VAL A 128 1.53 -18.76 -2.05
N GLN A 129 2.58 -19.11 -2.80
CA GLN A 129 2.45 -19.60 -4.17
C GLN A 129 1.58 -20.86 -4.24
N ARG A 130 1.82 -21.86 -3.40
CA ARG A 130 1.00 -23.10 -3.35
C ARG A 130 -0.44 -22.80 -2.95
N GLN A 131 -0.64 -21.99 -1.91
CA GLN A 131 -1.96 -21.66 -1.41
C GLN A 131 -2.80 -20.89 -2.43
N LEU A 132 -2.21 -19.94 -3.17
CA LEU A 132 -2.94 -19.21 -4.20
C LEU A 132 -3.08 -20.00 -5.49
N THR A 133 -2.07 -20.76 -5.94
CA THR A 133 -2.12 -21.47 -7.24
C THR A 133 -2.94 -22.76 -7.18
N ASP A 134 -2.68 -23.62 -6.18
CA ASP A 134 -3.30 -24.95 -6.11
C ASP A 134 -4.79 -24.84 -5.75
N LYS A 135 -5.16 -23.82 -4.96
CA LYS A 135 -6.54 -23.60 -4.51
C LYS A 135 -7.36 -22.77 -5.50
N SER A 136 -6.77 -21.81 -6.22
CA SER A 136 -7.52 -21.01 -7.22
C SER A 136 -7.75 -21.76 -8.54
N MET A 137 -7.06 -22.89 -8.78
CA MET A 137 -7.16 -23.68 -10.01
C MET A 137 -7.85 -25.05 -9.84
N GLY A 138 -8.29 -25.41 -8.62
CA GLY A 138 -8.87 -26.72 -8.26
C GLY A 138 -10.41 -26.82 -8.24
N LEU A 139 -10.93 -28.04 -8.43
CA LEU A 139 -12.34 -28.42 -8.67
C LEU A 139 -13.38 -27.95 -7.63
N ALA A 140 -14.60 -27.74 -8.14
CA ALA A 140 -15.76 -27.04 -7.56
C ALA A 140 -16.36 -27.56 -6.23
N THR A 141 -15.83 -28.62 -5.60
CA THR A 141 -16.50 -29.27 -4.45
C THR A 141 -16.06 -28.76 -3.06
N ALA A 142 -15.01 -27.92 -2.96
CA ALA A 142 -14.53 -27.35 -1.69
C ALA A 142 -14.41 -25.81 -1.72
N LEU A 143 -15.34 -25.14 -2.40
CA LEU A 143 -15.26 -23.70 -2.71
C LEU A 143 -15.12 -22.81 -1.46
N HIS A 144 -15.83 -23.13 -0.37
CA HIS A 144 -15.86 -22.27 0.83
C HIS A 144 -14.57 -22.34 1.67
N GLU A 145 -14.04 -23.53 1.96
CA GLU A 145 -12.78 -23.68 2.70
C GLU A 145 -11.60 -23.13 1.90
N THR A 146 -11.68 -23.26 0.57
CA THR A 146 -10.73 -22.68 -0.39
C THR A 146 -10.79 -21.15 -0.34
N SER A 147 -11.99 -20.57 -0.33
CA SER A 147 -12.26 -19.12 -0.25
C SER A 147 -11.67 -18.48 1.01
N GLU A 148 -11.90 -19.07 2.19
CA GLU A 148 -11.37 -18.56 3.46
C GLU A 148 -9.84 -18.64 3.53
N THR A 149 -9.26 -19.75 3.05
CA THR A 149 -7.80 -19.87 3.03
C THR A 149 -7.19 -18.81 2.10
N VAL A 150 -7.77 -18.60 0.91
CA VAL A 150 -7.31 -17.57 -0.03
C VAL A 150 -7.39 -16.19 0.61
N ALA A 151 -8.52 -15.84 1.23
CA ALA A 151 -8.67 -14.56 1.92
C ALA A 151 -7.64 -14.39 3.05
N LEU A 152 -7.35 -15.44 3.83
CA LEU A 152 -6.34 -15.38 4.89
C LEU A 152 -4.92 -15.25 4.32
N THR A 153 -4.62 -15.93 3.22
CA THR A 153 -3.33 -15.83 2.52
C THR A 153 -3.13 -14.41 1.99
N LEU A 154 -4.18 -13.81 1.43
CA LEU A 154 -4.16 -12.43 0.96
C LEU A 154 -4.04 -11.45 2.12
N TYR A 155 -4.75 -11.68 3.23
CA TYR A 155 -4.59 -10.89 4.45
C TYR A 155 -3.12 -10.89 4.91
N GLU A 156 -2.49 -12.06 4.94
CA GLU A 156 -1.07 -12.18 5.28
C GLU A 156 -0.20 -11.34 4.34
N VAL A 157 -0.36 -11.50 3.02
CA VAL A 157 0.40 -10.73 2.04
C VAL A 157 0.18 -9.23 2.23
N LEU A 158 -1.08 -8.79 2.33
CA LEU A 158 -1.46 -7.38 2.44
C LEU A 158 -1.07 -6.73 3.77
N SER A 159 -0.81 -7.53 4.81
CA SER A 159 -0.38 -7.04 6.12
C SER A 159 1.14 -6.97 6.26
N GLN A 160 1.89 -7.58 5.33
CA GLN A 160 3.33 -7.79 5.50
C GLN A 160 4.13 -7.18 4.35
N ARG A 161 4.83 -6.10 4.66
CA ARG A 161 5.58 -5.32 3.68
C ARG A 161 6.65 -6.13 2.93
N ARG A 162 7.32 -7.07 3.61
CA ARG A 162 8.30 -7.98 3.01
C ARG A 162 7.72 -8.93 1.95
N LEU A 163 6.44 -9.32 2.09
CA LEU A 163 5.77 -10.17 1.10
C LEU A 163 5.32 -9.35 -0.11
N LEU A 164 4.78 -8.15 0.11
CA LEU A 164 4.38 -7.24 -0.98
C LEU A 164 5.58 -6.77 -1.81
N SER A 165 6.75 -6.65 -1.17
CA SER A 165 7.97 -6.21 -1.83
C SER A 165 8.71 -7.34 -2.57
N ASP A 166 8.22 -8.58 -2.51
CA ASP A 166 8.81 -9.74 -3.19
C ASP A 166 8.17 -9.95 -4.56
N PHE A 167 8.96 -9.80 -5.63
CA PHE A 167 8.50 -9.96 -7.00
C PHE A 167 7.91 -11.35 -7.29
N ARG A 168 8.34 -12.39 -6.56
CA ARG A 168 7.79 -13.75 -6.70
C ARG A 168 6.34 -13.79 -6.25
N ILE A 169 6.00 -13.06 -5.18
CA ILE A 169 4.63 -12.90 -4.68
C ILE A 169 3.79 -12.10 -5.68
N VAL A 170 4.30 -10.97 -6.18
CA VAL A 170 3.59 -10.15 -7.18
C VAL A 170 3.22 -10.96 -8.43
N ARG A 171 4.12 -11.82 -8.90
CA ARG A 171 3.85 -12.73 -10.04
C ARG A 171 2.76 -13.76 -9.75
N VAL A 172 2.62 -14.22 -8.50
CA VAL A 172 1.52 -15.10 -8.10
C VAL A 172 0.22 -14.30 -8.03
N LEU A 173 0.24 -13.11 -7.43
CA LEU A 173 -0.91 -12.22 -7.36
C LEU A 173 -1.44 -11.84 -8.74
N SER A 174 -0.57 -11.57 -9.72
CA SER A 174 -0.95 -11.28 -11.11
C SER A 174 -1.80 -12.39 -11.73
N ARG A 175 -1.35 -13.64 -11.57
CA ARG A 175 -2.07 -14.82 -12.06
C ARG A 175 -3.40 -15.03 -11.32
N TRP A 176 -3.41 -14.81 -10.01
CA TRP A 176 -4.60 -14.94 -9.19
C TRP A 176 -5.63 -13.83 -9.45
N ALA A 177 -5.21 -12.58 -9.58
CA ALA A 177 -6.05 -11.42 -9.88
C ALA A 177 -6.78 -11.57 -11.23
N SER A 178 -6.16 -12.27 -12.18
CA SER A 178 -6.76 -12.61 -13.47
C SER A 178 -7.74 -13.80 -13.42
N SER A 179 -7.92 -14.44 -12.27
CA SER A 179 -8.82 -15.59 -12.10
C SER A 179 -10.21 -15.15 -11.62
N ARG A 180 -11.24 -15.98 -11.81
CA ARG A 180 -12.61 -15.70 -11.30
C ARG A 180 -12.71 -15.54 -9.78
N PHE A 181 -11.71 -16.02 -9.03
CA PHE A 181 -11.71 -15.98 -7.56
C PHE A 181 -11.26 -14.63 -7.00
N SER A 182 -10.83 -13.71 -7.87
CA SER A 182 -10.49 -12.33 -7.49
C SER A 182 -11.72 -11.43 -7.38
N ASP A 183 -12.86 -11.86 -7.92
CA ASP A 183 -14.14 -11.17 -7.83
C ASP A 183 -14.79 -11.38 -6.45
N VAL A 184 -15.11 -10.28 -5.75
CA VAL A 184 -15.72 -10.29 -4.42
C VAL A 184 -17.12 -10.92 -4.44
N GLU A 185 -17.85 -10.80 -5.54
CA GLU A 185 -19.16 -11.42 -5.69
C GLU A 185 -19.06 -12.95 -5.72
N VAL A 186 -17.95 -13.47 -6.26
CA VAL A 186 -17.64 -14.91 -6.31
C VAL A 186 -16.98 -15.40 -5.02
N ASN A 187 -16.12 -14.57 -4.41
CA ASN A 187 -15.39 -14.86 -3.18
C ASN A 187 -15.70 -13.81 -2.11
N ARG A 188 -16.80 -14.04 -1.38
CA ARG A 188 -17.21 -13.16 -0.28
C ARG A 188 -16.24 -13.12 0.88
N SER A 189 -15.33 -14.10 1.00
CA SER A 189 -14.29 -14.07 2.05
C SER A 189 -13.30 -12.92 1.86
N LEU A 190 -13.22 -12.33 0.66
CA LEU A 190 -12.43 -11.12 0.40
C LEU A 190 -12.92 -9.90 1.19
N GLU A 191 -14.15 -9.89 1.71
CA GLU A 191 -14.65 -8.84 2.61
C GLU A 191 -13.76 -8.68 3.86
N ASN A 192 -13.11 -9.75 4.28
CA ASN A 192 -12.19 -9.75 5.43
C ASN A 192 -10.91 -8.92 5.19
N LEU A 193 -10.67 -8.48 3.95
CA LEU A 193 -9.52 -7.65 3.57
C LEU A 193 -9.79 -6.14 3.77
N ARG A 194 -11.01 -5.75 4.16
CA ARG A 194 -11.33 -4.35 4.48
C ARG A 194 -10.35 -3.80 5.52
N GLY A 195 -9.78 -2.64 5.24
CA GLY A 195 -8.80 -1.98 6.12
C GLY A 195 -7.35 -2.48 5.98
N CYS A 196 -7.06 -3.43 5.09
CA CYS A 196 -5.68 -3.85 4.85
C CYS A 196 -4.92 -2.79 4.04
N ALA A 197 -3.92 -2.14 4.66
CA ALA A 197 -3.16 -1.09 4.00
C ALA A 197 -2.35 -1.55 2.77
N GLY A 198 -2.00 -2.85 2.71
CA GLY A 198 -1.38 -3.43 1.52
C GLY A 198 -2.21 -3.30 0.25
N LEU A 199 -3.54 -3.10 0.34
CA LEU A 199 -4.37 -2.84 -0.84
C LEU A 199 -3.96 -1.53 -1.53
N TYR A 200 -3.66 -0.50 -0.74
CA TYR A 200 -3.16 0.76 -1.27
C TYR A 200 -1.78 0.55 -1.90
N GLN A 201 -0.86 -0.17 -1.24
CA GLN A 201 0.45 -0.49 -1.81
C GLN A 201 0.36 -1.25 -3.15
N LEU A 202 -0.62 -2.14 -3.32
CA LEU A 202 -0.82 -2.86 -4.58
C LEU A 202 -1.30 -1.97 -5.73
N MET A 203 -1.89 -0.80 -5.45
CA MET A 203 -2.29 0.16 -6.50
C MET A 203 -1.09 0.72 -7.27
N VAL A 204 0.12 0.65 -6.70
CA VAL A 204 1.38 1.04 -7.33
C VAL A 204 2.25 -0.15 -7.74
N SER A 205 1.70 -1.37 -7.72
CA SER A 205 2.37 -2.60 -8.17
C SER A 205 2.92 -2.46 -9.60
N PRO A 206 4.05 -3.09 -9.94
CA PRO A 206 4.53 -3.12 -11.33
C PRO A 206 3.57 -3.86 -12.27
N ASP A 207 2.73 -4.77 -11.75
CA ASP A 207 1.79 -5.56 -12.54
C ASP A 207 0.42 -4.85 -12.72
N PRO A 208 -0.08 -4.67 -13.96
CA PRO A 208 -1.33 -3.97 -14.22
C PRO A 208 -2.58 -4.68 -13.69
N ALA A 209 -2.63 -6.02 -13.73
CA ALA A 209 -3.79 -6.77 -13.25
C ALA A 209 -3.92 -6.67 -11.74
N VAL A 210 -2.78 -6.69 -11.03
CA VAL A 210 -2.74 -6.47 -9.57
C VAL A 210 -3.19 -5.05 -9.20
N ARG A 211 -2.72 -4.02 -9.94
CA ARG A 211 -3.17 -2.64 -9.70
C ARG A 211 -4.67 -2.47 -9.89
N GLU A 212 -5.21 -3.04 -10.98
CA GLU A 212 -6.63 -2.94 -11.30
C GLU A 212 -7.48 -3.65 -10.24
N TRP A 213 -7.09 -4.85 -9.82
CA TRP A 213 -7.75 -5.56 -8.73
C TRP A 213 -7.74 -4.75 -7.43
N ALA A 214 -6.60 -4.17 -7.06
CA ALA A 214 -6.50 -3.33 -5.86
C ALA A 214 -7.44 -2.12 -5.91
N LYS A 215 -7.52 -1.43 -7.07
CA LYS A 215 -8.45 -0.31 -7.29
C LYS A 215 -9.92 -0.73 -7.16
N GLN A 216 -10.27 -1.90 -7.70
CA GLN A 216 -11.62 -2.46 -7.60
C GLN A 216 -11.97 -2.78 -6.14
N MET A 217 -11.07 -3.43 -5.39
CA MET A 217 -11.27 -3.72 -3.97
C MET A 217 -11.44 -2.44 -3.13
N VAL A 218 -10.59 -1.43 -3.33
CA VAL A 218 -10.71 -0.14 -2.63
C VAL A 218 -12.05 0.53 -2.94
N THR A 219 -12.47 0.51 -4.22
CA THR A 219 -13.78 1.06 -4.63
C THR A 219 -14.94 0.29 -4.01
N HIS A 220 -14.84 -1.04 -3.97
CA HIS A 220 -15.83 -1.93 -3.37
C HIS A 220 -16.03 -1.66 -1.87
N PHE A 221 -14.94 -1.47 -1.14
CA PHE A 221 -15.03 -1.17 0.30
C PHE A 221 -15.63 0.19 0.61
N GLY A 222 -15.68 1.09 -0.38
CA GLY A 222 -16.32 2.39 -0.30
C GLY A 222 -15.35 3.50 0.10
N LYS A 223 -15.90 4.58 0.67
CA LYS A 223 -15.12 5.77 1.00
C LYS A 223 -14.07 5.49 2.07
N ILE A 224 -12.89 6.05 1.87
CA ILE A 224 -11.81 6.08 2.85
C ILE A 224 -12.17 7.16 3.87
N GLN A 225 -12.27 6.76 5.14
CA GLN A 225 -12.57 7.65 6.27
C GLN A 225 -11.35 7.73 7.16
N LEU A 226 -10.73 8.91 7.21
CA LEU A 226 -9.66 9.18 8.17
C LEU A 226 -10.26 9.89 9.38
N THR A 227 -9.94 9.37 10.56
CA THR A 227 -10.42 9.88 11.84
C THR A 227 -9.51 10.98 12.39
N GLY A 228 -8.25 11.02 11.96
CA GLY A 228 -7.21 11.86 12.54
C GLY A 228 -6.60 11.26 13.81
N ASP A 229 -7.12 10.13 14.28
CA ASP A 229 -6.54 9.37 15.37
C ASP A 229 -5.44 8.45 14.82
N TYR A 230 -4.21 8.66 15.26
CA TYR A 230 -3.00 7.91 14.86
C TYR A 230 -3.04 6.38 15.11
N GLY A 231 -4.15 5.82 15.61
CA GLY A 231 -4.31 4.39 15.84
C GLY A 231 -4.61 3.63 14.55
N GLU A 232 -5.85 3.75 14.07
CA GLU A 232 -6.35 2.98 12.92
C GLU A 232 -5.84 3.53 11.58
N ASP A 233 -5.64 4.85 11.49
CA ASP A 233 -5.21 5.52 10.26
C ASP A 233 -3.73 5.29 9.94
N ARG A 234 -2.92 4.89 10.92
CA ARG A 234 -1.46 4.79 10.81
C ARG A 234 -1.01 3.94 9.63
N TYR A 235 -1.64 2.80 9.40
CA TYR A 235 -1.22 1.90 8.33
C TYR A 235 -1.45 2.51 6.94
N PHE A 236 -2.51 3.31 6.77
CA PHE A 236 -2.74 4.06 5.55
C PHE A 236 -1.73 5.21 5.41
N LEU A 237 -1.50 5.96 6.49
CA LEU A 237 -0.55 7.08 6.51
C LEU A 237 0.89 6.61 6.22
N ASP A 238 1.30 5.45 6.71
CA ASP A 238 2.61 4.84 6.39
C ASP A 238 2.75 4.56 4.87
N VAL A 239 1.67 4.19 4.17
CA VAL A 239 1.69 4.02 2.71
C VAL A 239 1.82 5.37 2.01
N MET A 240 1.10 6.37 2.50
CA MET A 240 1.16 7.73 1.95
C MET A 240 2.54 8.36 2.16
N GLU A 241 3.18 8.15 3.31
CA GLU A 241 4.54 8.61 3.60
C GLU A 241 5.53 8.06 2.57
N GLU A 242 5.45 6.78 2.24
CA GLU A 242 6.28 6.18 1.19
C GLU A 242 6.04 6.82 -0.18
N TRP A 243 4.77 7.07 -0.53
CA TRP A 243 4.40 7.71 -1.80
C TRP A 243 4.89 9.15 -1.90
N MET A 244 4.77 9.91 -0.80
CA MET A 244 5.25 11.28 -0.71
C MET A 244 6.77 11.34 -0.81
N TYR A 245 7.47 10.46 -0.09
CA TYR A 245 8.92 10.33 -0.22
C TYR A 245 9.35 10.11 -1.67
N ILE A 246 8.67 9.22 -2.40
CA ILE A 246 8.98 8.95 -3.81
C ILE A 246 8.73 10.18 -4.70
N LEU A 247 7.64 10.91 -4.46
CA LEU A 247 7.32 12.13 -5.22
C LEU A 247 8.32 13.25 -4.95
N GLU A 248 8.63 13.52 -3.69
CA GLU A 248 9.47 14.63 -3.25
C GLU A 248 10.94 14.44 -3.65
N ASN A 249 11.42 13.19 -3.64
CA ASN A 249 12.81 12.86 -3.97
C ASN A 249 12.99 12.36 -5.42
N GLU A 250 11.92 12.39 -6.22
CA GLU A 250 11.89 11.81 -7.57
C GLU A 250 12.42 10.36 -7.64
N ALA A 251 12.18 9.56 -6.59
CA ALA A 251 12.75 8.24 -6.41
C ALA A 251 12.04 7.14 -7.24
N PHE A 252 11.74 7.40 -8.51
CA PHE A 252 11.00 6.50 -9.39
C PHE A 252 11.87 5.39 -10.00
N ASN A 253 11.30 4.19 -10.18
CA ASN A 253 11.98 3.00 -10.72
C ASN A 253 13.28 2.60 -9.99
N GLN A 254 13.43 2.98 -8.72
CA GLN A 254 14.54 2.62 -7.84
C GLN A 254 14.23 1.33 -7.08
N SER A 255 15.25 0.70 -6.49
CA SER A 255 15.01 -0.48 -5.65
C SER A 255 14.28 -0.06 -4.37
N MET A 256 13.28 -0.83 -3.93
CA MET A 256 12.66 -0.56 -2.62
C MET A 256 13.65 -0.70 -1.46
N LEU A 257 14.73 -1.49 -1.64
CA LEU A 257 15.79 -1.67 -0.64
C LEU A 257 16.69 -0.43 -0.48
N SER A 258 16.61 0.54 -1.38
CA SER A 258 17.41 1.78 -1.29
C SER A 258 16.63 2.95 -0.71
N LEU A 259 15.36 2.76 -0.31
CA LEU A 259 14.59 3.83 0.33
C LEU A 259 14.93 3.88 1.83
N ASP A 260 15.18 5.09 2.31
CA ASP A 260 15.45 5.37 3.72
C ASP A 260 14.13 5.70 4.43
N LEU A 261 13.32 4.66 4.67
CA LEU A 261 12.01 4.75 5.30
C LEU A 261 11.85 3.64 6.33
N ARG A 262 11.13 3.94 7.42
CA ARG A 262 10.77 2.95 8.45
C ARG A 262 10.05 1.73 7.87
N THR A 263 9.25 1.92 6.82
CA THR A 263 8.51 0.83 6.16
C THR A 263 9.40 -0.10 5.34
N THR A 264 10.62 0.32 5.00
CA THR A 264 11.55 -0.44 4.14
C THR A 264 12.84 -0.89 4.84
N GLU A 265 13.09 -0.40 6.06
CA GLU A 265 14.32 -0.63 6.84
C GLU A 265 14.70 -2.12 6.94
N ASP A 266 13.74 -2.98 7.31
CA ASP A 266 13.99 -4.41 7.52
C ASP A 266 14.06 -5.22 6.21
N LEU A 267 13.67 -4.66 5.06
CA LEU A 267 13.52 -5.44 3.82
C LEU A 267 14.85 -6.08 3.36
N GLN A 268 15.96 -5.43 3.66
CA GLN A 268 17.31 -5.89 3.30
C GLN A 268 17.73 -7.20 3.97
N ASP A 269 17.09 -7.57 5.08
CA ASP A 269 17.37 -8.80 5.82
C ASP A 269 16.63 -10.00 5.22
N PHE A 270 15.50 -9.75 4.55
CA PHE A 270 14.63 -10.78 3.99
C PHE A 270 14.77 -10.92 2.47
N LEU A 271 15.14 -9.86 1.75
CA LEU A 271 15.09 -9.82 0.30
C LEU A 271 16.46 -9.60 -0.32
N GLU A 272 16.74 -10.42 -1.33
CA GLU A 272 17.83 -10.17 -2.26
C GLU A 272 17.39 -9.10 -3.28
N PRO A 273 18.30 -8.23 -3.75
CA PRO A 273 17.98 -7.17 -4.71
C PRO A 273 17.26 -7.64 -5.98
N MET A 274 17.55 -8.87 -6.45
CA MET A 274 16.91 -9.44 -7.64
C MET A 274 15.47 -9.90 -7.42
N ASN A 275 15.08 -10.14 -6.16
CA ASN A 275 13.74 -10.56 -5.78
C ASN A 275 12.90 -9.40 -5.27
N CYS A 276 13.48 -8.22 -5.04
CA CYS A 276 12.77 -7.06 -4.55
C CYS A 276 12.12 -6.25 -5.68
N VAL A 277 10.89 -5.77 -5.47
CA VAL A 277 10.22 -4.86 -6.40
C VAL A 277 10.91 -3.49 -6.46
N ARG A 278 10.59 -2.73 -7.50
CA ARG A 278 11.04 -1.35 -7.66
C ARG A 278 9.92 -0.38 -7.32
N THR A 279 10.28 0.85 -6.98
CA THR A 279 9.32 1.95 -6.84
C THR A 279 8.57 2.18 -8.15
N PRO A 280 7.32 2.67 -8.10
CA PRO A 280 6.50 2.88 -9.28
C PRO A 280 7.08 3.92 -10.25
N THR A 281 6.54 3.92 -11.47
CA THR A 281 6.71 5.06 -12.38
C THR A 281 5.88 6.25 -11.89
N LYS A 282 6.26 7.46 -12.29
CA LYS A 282 5.53 8.69 -12.01
C LYS A 282 4.05 8.59 -12.39
N GLN A 283 3.74 8.01 -13.56
CA GLN A 283 2.36 7.81 -14.02
C GLN A 283 1.56 6.88 -13.10
N ILE A 284 2.16 5.76 -12.67
CA ILE A 284 1.49 4.77 -11.81
C ILE A 284 1.18 5.40 -10.46
N LEU A 285 2.14 6.11 -9.87
CA LEU A 285 1.97 6.75 -8.56
C LEU A 285 0.88 7.81 -8.57
N TRP A 286 0.91 8.72 -9.55
CA TRP A 286 -0.14 9.73 -9.70
C TRP A 286 -1.51 9.11 -9.96
N SER A 287 -1.59 8.01 -10.72
CA SER A 287 -2.87 7.32 -10.92
C SER A 287 -3.41 6.67 -9.66
N ALA A 288 -2.53 6.22 -8.77
CA ALA A 288 -2.93 5.67 -7.48
C ALA A 288 -3.42 6.79 -6.55
N LEU A 289 -2.71 7.92 -6.49
CA LEU A 289 -3.12 9.11 -5.74
C LEU A 289 -4.47 9.67 -6.20
N ASP A 290 -4.68 9.82 -7.50
CA ASP A 290 -5.97 10.25 -8.08
C ASP A 290 -7.11 9.36 -7.56
N HIS A 291 -6.91 8.03 -7.63
CA HIS A 291 -7.92 7.07 -7.19
C HIS A 291 -8.20 7.15 -5.69
N ILE A 292 -7.17 7.27 -4.85
CA ILE A 292 -7.34 7.40 -3.39
C ILE A 292 -8.07 8.71 -3.03
N MET A 293 -7.64 9.83 -3.60
CA MET A 293 -8.27 11.13 -3.34
C MET A 293 -9.75 11.15 -3.75
N GLN A 294 -10.12 10.44 -4.83
CA GLN A 294 -11.52 10.31 -5.25
C GLN A 294 -12.38 9.48 -4.27
N GLN A 295 -11.77 8.61 -3.47
CA GLN A 295 -12.46 7.81 -2.46
C GLN A 295 -12.55 8.51 -1.10
N MET A 296 -11.95 9.68 -0.93
CA MET A 296 -12.01 10.45 0.31
C MET A 296 -13.16 11.47 0.28
N ASP A 297 -13.73 11.73 1.44
CA ASP A 297 -14.57 12.92 1.63
C ASP A 297 -13.71 14.13 2.02
N VAL A 298 -14.37 15.29 2.19
CA VAL A 298 -13.69 16.55 2.49
C VAL A 298 -12.87 16.47 3.77
N HIS A 299 -13.41 15.84 4.82
CA HIS A 299 -12.74 15.72 6.10
C HIS A 299 -11.50 14.83 6.00
N SER A 300 -11.63 13.65 5.39
CA SER A 300 -10.52 12.71 5.24
C SER A 300 -9.40 13.30 4.37
N LEU A 301 -9.77 14.04 3.32
CA LEU A 301 -8.80 14.70 2.47
C LEU A 301 -8.07 15.84 3.21
N GLU A 302 -8.75 16.63 4.03
CA GLU A 302 -8.10 17.61 4.93
C GLU A 302 -7.14 16.92 5.91
N THR A 303 -7.59 15.87 6.59
CA THR A 303 -6.75 15.11 7.54
C THR A 303 -5.49 14.56 6.86
N MET A 304 -5.60 14.08 5.62
CA MET A 304 -4.45 13.64 4.83
C MET A 304 -3.49 14.81 4.53
N LEU A 305 -4.02 15.97 4.13
CA LEU A 305 -3.20 17.16 3.84
C LEU A 305 -2.58 17.79 5.09
N ASP A 306 -3.17 17.63 6.27
CA ASP A 306 -2.54 18.02 7.54
C ASP A 306 -1.28 17.19 7.82
N SER A 307 -1.23 15.95 7.32
CA SER A 307 -0.05 15.07 7.43
C SER A 307 0.93 15.23 6.26
N PHE A 308 0.44 15.64 5.08
CA PHE A 308 1.19 15.75 3.83
C PHE A 308 0.83 17.05 3.10
N ASP A 309 1.25 18.17 3.68
CA ASP A 309 0.89 19.53 3.25
C ASP A 309 1.56 19.96 1.93
N THR A 310 2.59 19.24 1.47
CA THR A 310 3.31 19.51 0.22
C THR A 310 2.54 19.07 -1.04
N ILE A 311 1.51 18.22 -0.92
CA ILE A 311 0.78 17.66 -2.06
C ILE A 311 0.25 18.73 -3.03
N PRO A 312 -0.46 19.79 -2.59
CA PRO A 312 -0.99 20.80 -3.48
C PRO A 312 0.09 21.52 -4.28
N ASP A 313 1.24 21.78 -3.64
CA ASP A 313 2.35 22.47 -4.26
C ASP A 313 3.11 21.57 -5.24
N ILE A 314 3.31 20.29 -4.92
CA ILE A 314 3.89 19.31 -5.86
C ILE A 314 3.03 19.19 -7.12
N VAL A 315 1.70 19.10 -6.95
CA VAL A 315 0.75 19.06 -8.07
C VAL A 315 0.86 20.33 -8.91
N PHE A 316 0.85 21.51 -8.27
CA PHE A 316 0.88 22.79 -8.97
C PHE A 316 2.21 23.01 -9.69
N ASN A 317 3.34 22.75 -9.04
CA ASN A 317 4.68 22.86 -9.63
C ASN A 317 4.81 21.96 -10.86
N TYR A 318 4.31 20.73 -10.79
CA TYR A 318 4.28 19.85 -11.96
C TYR A 318 3.49 20.46 -13.12
N LEU A 319 2.30 21.02 -12.86
CA LEU A 319 1.49 21.65 -13.90
C LEU A 319 2.16 22.91 -14.44
N GLN A 320 2.87 23.68 -13.62
CA GLN A 320 3.60 24.87 -14.06
C GLN A 320 4.73 24.52 -15.03
N GLU A 321 5.42 23.39 -14.81
CA GLU A 321 6.53 22.91 -15.65
C GLU A 321 6.07 22.03 -16.83
N ALA A 322 4.80 21.63 -16.86
CA ALA A 322 4.27 20.73 -17.87
C ALA A 322 4.38 21.33 -19.29
N ASP A 323 4.95 20.57 -20.22
CA ASP A 323 5.10 20.95 -21.63
C ASP A 323 4.34 19.97 -22.54
N PRO A 324 3.54 20.45 -23.52
CA PRO A 324 2.93 19.61 -24.54
C PRO A 324 3.89 18.65 -25.29
N SER A 325 5.19 18.95 -25.35
CA SER A 325 6.16 18.04 -25.97
C SER A 325 6.49 16.79 -25.12
N GLY A 326 6.19 16.83 -23.82
CA GLY A 326 6.48 15.76 -22.86
C GLY A 326 5.37 14.70 -22.72
N ASP A 327 5.34 14.04 -21.56
CA ASP A 327 4.34 13.01 -21.26
C ASP A 327 2.98 13.65 -20.90
N GLN A 328 2.16 13.80 -21.93
CA GLN A 328 0.80 14.31 -21.82
C GLN A 328 -0.14 13.40 -21.00
N ALA A 329 0.17 12.10 -20.89
CA ALA A 329 -0.66 11.17 -20.11
C ALA A 329 -0.45 11.38 -18.61
N ILE A 330 0.78 11.67 -18.17
CA ILE A 330 1.04 12.05 -16.78
C ILE A 330 0.37 13.39 -16.47
N THR A 331 0.49 14.38 -17.36
CA THR A 331 -0.14 15.70 -17.20
C THR A 331 -1.66 15.60 -17.01
N LEU A 332 -2.31 14.73 -17.78
CA LEU A 332 -3.73 14.44 -17.61
C LEU A 332 -4.05 13.96 -16.18
N VAL A 333 -3.28 13.00 -15.66
CA VAL A 333 -3.54 12.40 -14.35
C VAL A 333 -3.25 13.39 -13.22
N VAL A 334 -2.16 14.15 -13.29
CA VAL A 334 -1.84 15.19 -12.30
C VAL A 334 -2.93 16.27 -12.28
N SER A 335 -3.43 16.67 -13.45
CA SER A 335 -4.54 17.61 -13.54
C SER A 335 -5.84 17.06 -12.96
N LYS A 336 -6.06 15.74 -12.97
CA LYS A 336 -7.21 15.10 -12.30
C LYS A 336 -7.06 15.15 -10.77
N CYS A 337 -5.87 14.82 -10.24
CA CYS A 337 -5.58 14.99 -8.82
C CYS A 337 -5.87 16.43 -8.37
N PHE A 338 -5.41 17.40 -9.16
CA PHE A 338 -5.65 18.81 -8.87
C PHE A 338 -7.14 19.18 -8.86
N ALA A 339 -7.90 18.68 -9.84
CA ALA A 339 -9.34 18.88 -9.89
C ALA A 339 -10.05 18.29 -8.66
N VAL A 340 -9.60 17.11 -8.17
CA VAL A 340 -10.15 16.49 -6.96
C VAL A 340 -9.87 17.35 -5.74
N LEU A 341 -8.64 17.83 -5.54
CA LEU A 341 -8.28 18.72 -4.43
C LEU A 341 -9.16 19.98 -4.40
N LEU A 342 -9.26 20.68 -5.53
CA LEU A 342 -10.08 21.89 -5.65
C LEU A 342 -11.58 21.62 -5.43
N ARG A 343 -12.10 20.53 -6.01
CA ARG A 343 -13.52 20.17 -5.93
C ARG A 343 -13.92 19.76 -4.51
N CYS A 344 -13.10 18.96 -3.84
CA CYS A 344 -13.39 18.45 -2.52
C CYS A 344 -13.23 19.53 -1.45
N LEU A 345 -12.13 20.30 -1.46
CA LEU A 345 -11.83 21.28 -0.42
C LEU A 345 -12.51 22.63 -0.66
N GLY A 346 -12.79 22.98 -1.92
CA GLY A 346 -13.34 24.28 -2.29
C GLY A 346 -12.44 25.42 -1.78
N HIS A 347 -13.03 26.40 -1.08
CA HIS A 347 -12.28 27.54 -0.54
C HIS A 347 -11.19 27.16 0.48
N ARG A 348 -11.29 25.98 1.10
CA ARG A 348 -10.33 25.51 2.10
C ARG A 348 -9.03 25.02 1.48
N PHE A 349 -9.03 24.74 0.17
CA PHE A 349 -7.83 24.39 -0.60
C PHE A 349 -6.70 25.40 -0.36
N TRP A 350 -7.03 26.69 -0.29
CA TRP A 350 -6.07 27.77 -0.11
C TRP A 350 -5.40 27.82 1.27
N ASN A 351 -5.88 27.02 2.23
CA ASN A 351 -5.19 26.86 3.52
C ASN A 351 -3.96 25.93 3.39
N HIS A 352 -3.92 25.09 2.36
CA HIS A 352 -2.88 24.08 2.13
C HIS A 352 -2.03 24.36 0.88
N CYS A 353 -2.15 25.55 0.29
CA CYS A 353 -1.39 25.91 -0.90
C CYS A 353 -0.70 27.25 -0.69
N VAL A 354 0.61 27.30 -0.94
CA VAL A 354 1.39 28.54 -0.80
C VAL A 354 1.13 29.52 -1.95
N ASN A 355 0.61 29.01 -3.07
CA ASN A 355 0.38 29.79 -4.28
C ASN A 355 -0.92 30.58 -4.22
N SER A 356 -0.86 31.84 -4.64
CA SER A 356 -2.06 32.69 -4.67
C SER A 356 -3.04 32.23 -5.77
N PRO A 357 -4.36 32.42 -5.58
CA PRO A 357 -5.35 32.02 -6.57
C PRO A 357 -5.14 32.62 -7.97
N ASN A 358 -4.55 33.82 -8.05
CA ASN A 358 -4.25 34.49 -9.32
C ASN A 358 -3.20 33.71 -10.12
N ILE A 359 -2.11 33.32 -9.46
CA ILE A 359 -1.00 32.57 -10.08
C ILE A 359 -1.51 31.23 -10.60
N VAL A 360 -2.30 30.53 -9.78
CA VAL A 360 -2.89 29.25 -10.16
C VAL A 360 -3.80 29.40 -11.38
N LEU A 361 -4.67 30.41 -11.38
CA LEU A 361 -5.55 30.70 -12.50
C LEU A 361 -4.77 31.01 -13.78
N ASP A 362 -3.72 31.82 -13.71
CA ASP A 362 -2.94 32.21 -14.87
C ASP A 362 -2.27 30.99 -15.54
N VAL A 363 -1.70 30.08 -14.75
CA VAL A 363 -1.09 28.83 -15.24
C VAL A 363 -2.14 27.93 -15.90
N VAL A 364 -3.28 27.71 -15.25
CA VAL A 364 -4.36 26.86 -15.82
C VAL A 364 -4.90 27.47 -17.11
N MET A 365 -5.15 28.78 -17.13
CA MET A 365 -5.65 29.49 -18.31
C MET A 365 -4.63 29.51 -19.45
N GLN A 366 -3.33 29.56 -19.15
CA GLN A 366 -2.27 29.41 -20.15
C GLN A 366 -2.36 28.03 -20.80
N HIS A 367 -2.46 26.96 -20.00
CA HIS A 367 -2.59 25.60 -20.53
C HIS A 367 -3.84 25.38 -21.36
N CYS A 368 -4.99 25.93 -20.95
CA CYS A 368 -6.24 25.89 -21.72
C CYS A 368 -6.10 26.50 -23.13
N ARG A 369 -5.18 27.45 -23.33
CA ARG A 369 -4.97 28.15 -24.61
C ARG A 369 -3.93 27.49 -25.52
N LEU A 370 -3.16 26.52 -25.02
CA LEU A 370 -2.09 25.90 -25.80
C LEU A 370 -2.66 24.87 -26.79
N PRO A 371 -2.53 25.09 -28.12
CA PRO A 371 -3.09 24.19 -29.13
C PRO A 371 -2.31 22.87 -29.29
N SER A 372 -1.10 22.80 -28.75
CA SER A 372 -0.22 21.63 -28.84
C SER A 372 -0.64 20.47 -27.92
N TRP A 373 -1.54 20.73 -26.96
CA TRP A 373 -2.12 19.68 -26.14
C TRP A 373 -3.03 18.76 -26.97
N ARG A 374 -2.98 17.46 -26.67
CA ARG A 374 -3.98 16.52 -27.18
C ARG A 374 -5.36 16.90 -26.64
N VAL A 375 -6.38 16.54 -27.41
CA VAL A 375 -7.79 16.88 -27.13
C VAL A 375 -8.21 16.48 -25.71
N TYR A 376 -7.83 15.28 -25.25
CA TYR A 376 -8.20 14.80 -23.92
C TYR A 376 -7.51 15.56 -22.77
N VAL A 377 -6.30 16.09 -22.99
CA VAL A 377 -5.61 16.92 -21.98
C VAL A 377 -6.20 18.31 -21.93
N THR A 378 -6.47 18.89 -23.12
CA THR A 378 -7.15 20.19 -23.23
C THR A 378 -8.50 20.13 -22.51
N LYS A 379 -9.28 19.05 -22.74
CA LYS A 379 -10.54 18.79 -22.05
C LYS A 379 -10.36 18.80 -20.53
N GLN A 380 -9.34 18.13 -20.01
CA GLN A 380 -9.11 18.08 -18.56
C GLN A 380 -8.77 19.45 -17.96
N PHE A 381 -7.97 20.28 -18.63
CA PHE A 381 -7.70 21.65 -18.18
C PHE A 381 -8.95 22.52 -18.19
N ILE A 382 -9.85 22.33 -19.15
CA ILE A 382 -11.14 23.02 -19.18
C ILE A 382 -12.02 22.56 -18.01
N GLU A 383 -12.07 21.25 -17.75
CA GLU A 383 -12.80 20.65 -16.62
C GLU A 383 -12.25 21.08 -15.24
N LEU A 384 -11.02 21.61 -15.19
CA LEU A 384 -10.42 22.19 -14.00
C LEU A 384 -10.95 23.62 -13.68
N LEU A 385 -11.48 24.35 -14.67
CA LEU A 385 -11.93 25.73 -14.49
C LEU A 385 -13.13 25.84 -13.51
N PRO A 386 -14.18 24.99 -13.58
CA PRO A 386 -15.27 25.04 -12.60
C PRO A 386 -14.84 24.81 -11.15
N PRO A 387 -14.09 23.74 -10.78
CA PRO A 387 -13.67 23.55 -9.39
C PRO A 387 -12.69 24.64 -8.94
N LEU A 388 -11.84 25.17 -9.82
CA LEU A 388 -10.98 26.32 -9.50
C LEU A 388 -11.80 27.57 -9.19
N LEU A 389 -12.80 27.90 -10.00
CA LEU A 389 -13.67 29.05 -9.77
C LEU A 389 -14.45 28.89 -8.45
N MET A 390 -14.89 27.68 -8.13
CA MET A 390 -15.55 27.37 -6.86
C MET A 390 -14.61 27.54 -5.67
N ALA A 391 -13.34 27.14 -5.80
CA ALA A 391 -12.33 27.34 -4.76
C ALA A 391 -12.02 28.83 -4.54
N ILE A 392 -11.98 29.65 -5.61
CA ILE A 392 -11.72 31.09 -5.52
C ILE A 392 -12.85 31.85 -4.80
N ARG A 393 -14.08 31.29 -4.82
CA ARG A 393 -15.25 31.97 -4.27
C ARG A 393 -15.06 32.26 -2.78
N PRO A 394 -15.14 33.54 -2.35
CA PRO A 394 -15.00 33.86 -0.93
C PRO A 394 -16.13 33.24 -0.10
N PRO A 395 -15.85 32.76 1.13
CA PRO A 395 -16.89 32.28 2.05
C PRO A 395 -17.87 33.42 2.36
N GLN A 396 -19.15 33.10 2.54
CA GLN A 396 -20.25 34.08 2.68
C GLN A 396 -20.27 34.85 4.03
N VAL A 397 -19.11 35.06 4.69
CA VAL A 397 -19.07 35.57 6.07
C VAL A 397 -18.48 36.99 6.13
N SER A 398 -19.39 37.94 6.42
CA SER A 398 -19.21 39.32 6.88
C SER A 398 -18.77 40.42 5.89
N SER A 399 -19.33 41.61 6.10
CA SER A 399 -19.14 42.86 5.35
C SER A 399 -17.83 43.57 5.70
N GLN A 400 -16.70 42.92 5.44
CA GLN A 400 -15.36 43.51 5.60
C GLN A 400 -14.78 43.90 4.23
N ALA A 401 -14.01 44.99 4.16
CA ALA A 401 -13.42 45.49 2.91
C ALA A 401 -12.55 44.45 2.18
N ALA A 402 -11.83 43.59 2.91
CA ALA A 402 -11.04 42.49 2.34
C ALA A 402 -11.90 41.45 1.60
N ASN A 403 -13.18 41.29 1.96
CA ASN A 403 -14.10 40.42 1.24
C ASN A 403 -14.59 41.05 -0.07
N GLN A 404 -14.58 42.38 -0.19
CA GLN A 404 -14.95 43.07 -1.42
C GLN A 404 -13.89 42.86 -2.51
N GLU A 405 -12.61 42.92 -2.16
CA GLU A 405 -11.52 42.63 -3.12
C GLU A 405 -11.56 41.19 -3.62
N LYS A 406 -11.74 40.22 -2.72
CA LYS A 406 -11.90 38.80 -3.08
C LYS A 406 -13.13 38.55 -3.95
N LEU A 407 -14.25 39.22 -3.66
CA LEU A 407 -15.47 39.14 -4.47
C LEU A 407 -15.26 39.76 -5.86
N ASN A 408 -14.63 40.93 -5.94
CA ASN A 408 -14.30 41.59 -7.21
C ASN A 408 -13.38 40.71 -8.06
N PHE A 409 -12.37 40.09 -7.44
CA PHE A 409 -11.50 39.12 -8.10
C PHE A 409 -12.31 37.94 -8.64
N TYR A 410 -13.11 37.29 -7.79
CA TYR A 410 -13.98 36.17 -8.20
C TYR A 410 -14.90 36.52 -9.38
N LEU A 411 -15.57 37.68 -9.34
CA LEU A 411 -16.47 38.12 -10.41
C LEU A 411 -15.72 38.40 -11.71
N LYS A 412 -14.55 39.04 -11.63
CA LYS A 412 -13.68 39.27 -12.78
C LYS A 412 -13.22 37.95 -13.39
N THR A 413 -12.69 37.04 -12.58
CA THR A 413 -12.27 35.70 -13.00
C THR A 413 -13.41 34.93 -13.68
N ARG A 414 -14.61 34.97 -13.09
CA ARG A 414 -15.80 34.35 -13.70
C ARG A 414 -16.10 34.92 -15.09
N CYS A 415 -16.05 36.25 -15.24
CA CYS A 415 -16.23 36.89 -16.54
C CYS A 415 -15.15 36.50 -17.55
N ASP A 416 -13.89 36.42 -17.12
CA ASP A 416 -12.76 36.07 -17.98
C ASP A 416 -12.83 34.60 -18.45
N ILE A 417 -13.18 33.68 -17.55
CA ILE A 417 -13.42 32.27 -17.89
C ILE A 417 -14.60 32.16 -18.87
N LEU A 418 -15.73 32.82 -18.60
CA LEU A 418 -16.89 32.78 -19.51
C LEU A 418 -16.56 33.33 -20.89
N ARG A 419 -15.79 34.42 -20.96
CA ARG A 419 -15.31 34.98 -22.24
C ARG A 419 -14.45 33.97 -23.00
N PHE A 420 -13.50 33.34 -22.31
CA PHE A 420 -12.67 32.29 -22.91
C PHE A 420 -13.51 31.12 -23.45
N LEU A 421 -14.54 30.69 -22.73
CA LEU A 421 -15.36 29.53 -23.13
C LEU A 421 -16.35 29.82 -24.27
N ILE A 422 -16.71 31.09 -24.52
CA ILE A 422 -17.74 31.50 -25.48
C ILE A 422 -17.12 32.08 -26.78
N VAL A 423 -16.00 32.78 -26.68
CA VAL A 423 -15.41 33.49 -27.83
C VAL A 423 -14.46 32.55 -28.57
N GLU A 424 -14.85 32.17 -29.79
CA GLU A 424 -14.15 31.19 -30.63
C GLU A 424 -12.65 31.48 -30.82
N ASP A 425 -12.29 32.76 -30.97
CA ASP A 425 -10.91 33.19 -31.18
C ASP A 425 -10.00 33.04 -29.95
N LEU A 426 -10.57 32.75 -28.77
CA LEU A 426 -9.82 32.66 -27.51
C LEU A 426 -9.42 31.23 -27.12
N HIS A 427 -9.94 30.21 -27.80
CA HIS A 427 -9.68 28.80 -27.49
C HIS A 427 -9.09 28.02 -28.69
N PRO A 428 -8.36 26.90 -28.44
CA PRO A 428 -7.80 26.08 -29.51
C PRO A 428 -8.86 25.55 -30.48
N LYS A 429 -8.54 25.39 -31.77
CA LYS A 429 -9.51 24.92 -32.79
C LYS A 429 -10.13 23.56 -32.49
N HIS A 430 -9.41 22.66 -31.82
CA HIS A 430 -9.95 21.35 -31.43
C HIS A 430 -10.87 21.42 -30.21
N TYR A 431 -11.08 22.60 -29.62
CA TYR A 431 -12.08 22.85 -28.59
C TYR A 431 -13.50 22.57 -29.07
N ASP A 432 -13.83 22.92 -30.31
CA ASP A 432 -15.18 22.73 -30.85
C ASP A 432 -15.55 21.24 -30.90
N ALA A 433 -14.57 20.37 -31.16
CA ALA A 433 -14.75 18.92 -31.08
C ALA A 433 -15.06 18.44 -29.64
N ILE A 434 -14.54 19.12 -28.62
CA ILE A 434 -14.82 18.84 -27.20
C ILE A 434 -16.23 19.32 -26.84
N ALA A 435 -16.60 20.53 -27.27
CA ALA A 435 -17.92 21.12 -27.00
C ALA A 435 -19.05 20.32 -27.65
N ILE A 436 -18.85 19.81 -28.86
CA ILE A 436 -19.82 18.95 -29.56
C ILE A 436 -20.05 17.63 -28.82
N ILE A 437 -18.98 17.00 -28.29
CA ILE A 437 -19.08 15.75 -27.51
C ILE A 437 -19.73 15.99 -26.13
N ALA A 438 -19.60 17.17 -25.55
CA ALA A 438 -20.23 17.51 -24.27
C ALA A 438 -21.74 17.81 -24.40
N LEU A 439 -22.22 18.11 -25.62
CA LEU A 439 -23.63 18.39 -25.94
C LEU A 439 -24.39 17.14 -26.46
N SER A 440 -23.68 16.04 -26.74
CA SER A 440 -24.23 14.72 -27.07
C SER A 440 -24.32 13.83 -25.84
#